data_AF-Q8R938-F1
#
_entry.id   AF-Q8R938-F1
#
_cell.length_a   1.000
_cell.length_b   1.000
_cell.length_c   1.000
_cell.angle_alpha   90.00
_cell.angle_beta   90.00
_cell.angle_gamma   90.00
#
_symmetry.space_group_name_H-M   'P 1'
#
loop_
_entity.id
_entity.type
_entity.pdbx_description
1 polymer ?
#
loop_
_entity_poly.entity_id
_entity_poly.type
_entity_poly.pdbx_seq_one_letter_code
_entity_poly.pdbx_strand_id
1 'polypeptide(L)'
;MSLSDLKPMELYIEDIPYGKLIDYLMASAYLPVFKREKIDGKSFLDGGVYNNLPANLLIDKGYKDLIIIRTRSFGIIKKIDFTGLNVLIISPKEDLGGILEFDKETARYNLTLGYYDGLKALRRLKGSKYYIKEDEKEEFFIHYLLNLEKKKVKKLKEIFDISEEVPDKRALFEFIIPRLSAILNLGASSSYEEIFLYLLENLAESYKIDRFKIYTYGELMEKVREKVKTEAVMEGEENVIEKIVKKVFMKSEILKEAGKVIFG
;
A
#
# COMPACT_ATOMS: atom_id res chain seq x y z
N MET A 1 -11.76 17.70 -24.31
CA MET A 1 -11.47 17.93 -25.76
C MET A 1 -12.70 18.53 -26.43
N SER A 2 -12.55 19.61 -27.21
CA SER A 2 -13.64 20.11 -28.09
C SER A 2 -13.76 19.16 -29.28
N LEU A 3 -14.92 18.54 -29.47
CA LEU A 3 -15.16 17.65 -30.61
C LEU A 3 -15.38 18.43 -31.90
N SER A 4 -15.94 19.63 -31.80
CA SER A 4 -16.19 20.51 -32.94
C SER A 4 -14.89 21.05 -33.53
N ASP A 5 -13.90 21.32 -32.69
CA ASP A 5 -12.61 21.91 -33.11
C ASP A 5 -11.47 20.87 -33.15
N LEU A 6 -11.73 19.62 -32.72
CA LEU A 6 -10.76 18.53 -32.53
C LEU A 6 -9.49 18.93 -31.76
N LYS A 7 -9.61 19.90 -30.86
CA LYS A 7 -8.51 20.42 -30.05
C LYS A 7 -8.68 20.07 -28.56
N PRO A 8 -7.60 19.65 -27.89
CA PRO A 8 -7.59 19.61 -26.43
C PRO A 8 -7.75 21.03 -25.89
N MET A 9 -8.47 21.16 -24.78
CA MET A 9 -8.57 22.43 -24.05
C MET A 9 -7.92 22.20 -22.70
N GLU A 10 -6.72 22.71 -22.57
CA GLU A 10 -5.91 22.71 -21.37
C GLU A 10 -5.90 24.17 -20.88
N LEU A 11 -6.74 24.49 -19.90
CA LEU A 11 -7.08 25.87 -19.52
C LEU A 11 -6.68 26.15 -18.07
N TYR A 12 -6.23 27.36 -17.80
CA TYR A 12 -6.17 27.90 -16.46
C TYR A 12 -7.47 28.62 -16.08
N ILE A 13 -7.64 28.93 -14.79
CA ILE A 13 -8.83 29.65 -14.33
C ILE A 13 -8.95 31.03 -14.99
N GLU A 14 -7.82 31.66 -15.33
CA GLU A 14 -7.78 32.96 -15.98
C GLU A 14 -8.23 32.90 -17.46
N ASP A 15 -8.19 31.72 -18.08
CA ASP A 15 -8.64 31.51 -19.47
C ASP A 15 -10.15 31.23 -19.57
N ILE A 16 -10.81 30.94 -18.45
CA ILE A 16 -12.23 30.57 -18.42
C ILE A 16 -13.10 31.84 -18.35
N PRO A 17 -14.09 32.02 -19.26
CA PRO A 17 -14.98 33.16 -19.21
C PRO A 17 -15.73 33.29 -17.87
N TYR A 18 -15.96 34.53 -17.44
CA TYR A 18 -16.70 34.79 -16.20
C TYR A 18 -18.07 34.10 -16.21
N GLY A 19 -18.40 33.42 -15.12
CA GLY A 19 -19.66 32.66 -14.98
C GLY A 19 -19.67 31.28 -15.64
N LYS A 20 -18.61 30.86 -16.35
CA LYS A 20 -18.56 29.57 -17.09
C LYS A 20 -17.78 28.46 -16.41
N LEU A 21 -17.19 28.69 -15.23
CA LEU A 21 -16.35 27.68 -14.55
C LEU A 21 -17.06 26.33 -14.34
N ILE A 22 -18.32 26.35 -13.92
CA ILE A 22 -19.10 25.12 -13.71
C ILE A 22 -19.28 24.36 -15.02
N ASP A 23 -19.64 25.06 -16.11
CA ASP A 23 -19.81 24.45 -17.42
C ASP A 23 -18.52 23.73 -17.86
N TYR A 24 -17.37 24.39 -17.73
CA TYR A 24 -16.07 23.82 -18.11
C TYR A 24 -15.65 22.64 -17.22
N LEU A 25 -15.94 22.69 -15.91
CA LEU A 25 -15.72 21.57 -15.00
C LEU A 25 -16.58 20.35 -15.40
N MET A 26 -17.85 20.57 -15.70
CA MET A 26 -18.75 19.52 -16.20
C MET A 26 -18.25 18.95 -17.53
N ALA A 27 -17.80 19.82 -18.45
CA ALA A 27 -17.20 19.39 -19.72
C ALA A 27 -15.98 18.49 -19.53
N SER A 28 -15.14 18.78 -18.52
CA SER A 28 -13.93 18.01 -18.22
C SER A 28 -14.21 16.62 -17.68
N ALA A 29 -15.45 16.33 -17.26
CA ALA A 29 -15.89 15.04 -16.71
C ALA A 29 -16.91 14.31 -17.62
N TYR A 30 -17.11 14.76 -18.87
CA TYR A 30 -18.02 14.11 -19.81
C TYR A 30 -17.43 12.82 -20.38
N LEU A 31 -17.51 11.74 -19.61
CA LEU A 31 -17.13 10.41 -20.05
C LEU A 31 -17.87 10.03 -21.35
N PRO A 32 -17.23 9.31 -22.28
CA PRO A 32 -17.81 8.99 -23.59
C PRO A 32 -19.18 8.31 -23.54
N VAL A 33 -19.49 7.60 -22.45
CA VAL A 33 -20.74 6.86 -22.23
C VAL A 33 -21.93 7.76 -21.86
N PHE A 34 -21.69 8.99 -21.39
CA PHE A 34 -22.76 9.89 -20.98
C PHE A 34 -23.37 10.65 -22.15
N LYS A 35 -24.63 11.08 -21.99
CA LYS A 35 -25.29 11.99 -22.93
C LYS A 35 -24.53 13.31 -22.95
N ARG A 36 -24.12 13.74 -24.14
CA ARG A 36 -23.33 14.96 -24.34
C ARG A 36 -24.24 16.17 -24.40
N GLU A 37 -24.16 17.04 -23.42
CA GLU A 37 -24.75 18.38 -23.48
C GLU A 37 -23.82 19.32 -24.26
N LYS A 38 -24.38 20.32 -24.92
CA LYS A 38 -23.61 21.35 -25.62
C LYS A 38 -23.39 22.55 -24.71
N ILE A 39 -22.14 22.98 -24.57
CA ILE A 39 -21.81 24.25 -23.91
C ILE A 39 -21.55 25.26 -25.03
N ASP A 40 -22.34 26.34 -25.05
CA ASP A 40 -22.30 27.39 -26.09
C ASP A 40 -22.30 26.82 -27.52
N GLY A 41 -23.12 25.79 -27.74
CA GLY A 41 -23.29 25.13 -29.04
C GLY A 41 -22.21 24.10 -29.41
N LYS A 42 -21.14 23.96 -28.60
CA LYS A 42 -20.03 23.02 -28.82
C LYS A 42 -20.17 21.76 -27.96
N SER A 43 -19.74 20.62 -28.49
CA SER A 43 -19.71 19.35 -27.77
C SER A 43 -18.32 19.06 -27.20
N PHE A 44 -18.28 18.60 -25.96
CA PHE A 44 -17.04 18.32 -25.22
C PHE A 44 -16.96 16.86 -24.80
N LEU A 45 -15.73 16.40 -24.59
CA LEU A 45 -15.39 15.13 -23.94
C LEU A 45 -14.45 15.36 -22.77
N ASP A 46 -14.52 14.43 -21.82
CA ASP A 46 -13.60 14.28 -20.68
C ASP A 46 -12.13 14.50 -21.08
N GLY A 47 -11.37 15.20 -20.23
CA GLY A 47 -9.96 15.51 -20.50
C GLY A 47 -9.06 14.27 -20.57
N GLY A 48 -9.39 13.22 -19.80
CA GLY A 48 -8.67 11.96 -19.70
C GLY A 48 -8.61 11.18 -21.01
N VAL A 49 -9.53 11.41 -21.96
CA VAL A 49 -9.45 10.81 -23.31
C VAL A 49 -8.23 11.28 -24.10
N TYR A 50 -7.68 12.44 -23.74
CA TYR A 50 -6.50 13.03 -24.38
C TYR A 50 -5.28 13.02 -23.46
N ASN A 51 -5.43 13.49 -22.23
CA ASN A 51 -4.37 13.50 -21.23
C ASN A 51 -4.95 13.46 -19.81
N ASN A 52 -4.86 12.31 -19.16
CA ASN A 52 -5.33 12.04 -17.79
C ASN A 52 -4.34 12.50 -16.71
N LEU A 53 -3.18 13.06 -17.11
CA LEU A 53 -2.23 13.70 -16.20
C LEU A 53 -1.69 14.99 -16.84
N PRO A 54 -2.43 16.11 -16.76
CA PRO A 54 -2.04 17.37 -17.38
C PRO A 54 -0.99 18.14 -16.55
N ALA A 55 0.03 17.45 -16.00
CA ALA A 55 1.05 18.10 -15.17
C ALA A 55 1.90 19.10 -15.96
N ASN A 56 2.02 18.94 -17.29
CA ASN A 56 2.71 19.88 -18.17
C ASN A 56 2.16 21.30 -18.06
N LEU A 57 0.85 21.50 -17.83
CA LEU A 57 0.30 22.85 -17.63
C LEU A 57 0.94 23.56 -16.45
N LEU A 58 1.15 22.85 -15.34
CA LEU A 58 1.81 23.43 -14.18
C LEU A 58 3.30 23.67 -14.46
N ILE A 59 3.96 22.74 -15.16
CA ILE A 59 5.38 22.87 -15.52
C ILE A 59 5.60 24.09 -16.43
N ASP A 60 4.78 24.25 -17.47
CA ASP A 60 4.85 25.34 -18.44
C ASP A 60 4.52 26.70 -17.80
N LYS A 61 3.66 26.72 -16.78
CA LYS A 61 3.39 27.92 -15.94
C LYS A 61 4.52 28.22 -14.95
N GLY A 62 5.56 27.40 -14.89
CA GLY A 62 6.78 27.63 -14.10
C GLY A 62 6.81 26.99 -12.72
N TYR A 63 5.82 26.16 -12.36
CA TYR A 63 5.81 25.45 -11.08
C TYR A 63 6.94 24.41 -11.02
N LYS A 64 7.64 24.35 -9.89
CA LYS A 64 8.79 23.44 -9.66
C LYS A 64 8.50 22.32 -8.66
N ASP A 65 7.58 22.56 -7.74
CA ASP A 65 7.13 21.61 -6.74
C ASP A 65 5.76 21.06 -7.15
N LEU A 66 5.65 19.75 -7.33
CA LEU A 66 4.44 19.09 -7.81
C LEU A 66 4.04 17.95 -6.87
N ILE A 67 2.79 17.94 -6.43
CA ILE A 67 2.17 16.75 -5.83
C ILE A 67 1.24 16.14 -6.89
N ILE A 68 1.55 14.91 -7.31
CA ILE A 68 0.82 14.21 -8.35
C ILE A 68 0.02 13.08 -7.71
N ILE A 69 -1.30 13.16 -7.79
CA ILE A 69 -2.21 12.10 -7.34
C ILE A 69 -2.58 11.24 -8.53
N ARG A 70 -2.25 9.94 -8.49
CA ARG A 70 -2.58 8.98 -9.54
C ARG A 70 -3.62 8.00 -9.01
N THR A 71 -4.83 8.04 -9.56
CA THR A 71 -5.89 7.06 -9.24
C THR A 71 -5.87 5.85 -10.18
N ARG A 72 -4.91 5.79 -11.13
CA ARG A 72 -4.81 4.73 -12.17
C ARG A 72 -6.11 4.50 -12.95
N SER A 73 -6.91 5.55 -13.09
CA SER A 73 -8.15 5.55 -13.86
C SER A 73 -7.90 5.42 -15.37
N PHE A 74 -8.98 5.16 -16.12
CA PHE A 74 -9.01 5.12 -17.57
C PHE A 74 -8.49 6.43 -18.19
N GLY A 75 -7.79 6.33 -19.33
CA GLY A 75 -7.37 7.47 -20.13
C GLY A 75 -5.93 7.38 -20.62
N ILE A 76 -5.54 8.36 -21.45
CA ILE A 76 -4.18 8.45 -22.00
C ILE A 76 -3.31 9.24 -21.03
N ILE A 77 -2.15 8.73 -20.65
CA ILE A 77 -1.14 9.50 -19.92
C ILE A 77 -0.02 9.83 -20.90
N LYS A 78 0.19 11.13 -21.14
CA LYS A 78 1.33 11.57 -21.97
C LYS A 78 2.63 11.42 -21.20
N LYS A 79 3.74 11.27 -21.94
CA LYS A 79 5.08 11.32 -21.34
C LYS A 79 5.35 12.74 -20.83
N ILE A 80 5.78 12.83 -19.57
CA ILE A 80 6.11 14.08 -18.89
C ILE A 80 7.59 14.00 -18.49
N ASP A 81 8.32 15.08 -18.75
CA ASP A 81 9.70 15.21 -18.28
C ASP A 81 9.70 15.91 -16.91
N PHE A 82 10.11 15.17 -15.89
CA PHE A 82 10.22 15.67 -14.51
C PHE A 82 11.65 16.08 -14.15
N THR A 83 12.57 16.14 -15.11
CA THR A 83 13.97 16.50 -14.88
C THR A 83 14.08 17.89 -14.23
N GLY A 84 14.77 17.96 -13.09
CA GLY A 84 14.96 19.20 -12.34
C GLY A 84 13.72 19.70 -11.59
N LEU A 85 12.68 18.89 -11.45
CA LEU A 85 11.48 19.20 -10.65
C LEU A 85 11.47 18.42 -9.34
N ASN A 86 10.85 18.98 -8.31
CA ASN A 86 10.59 18.30 -7.05
C ASN A 86 9.18 17.69 -7.10
N VAL A 87 9.09 16.37 -7.26
CA VAL A 87 7.83 15.68 -7.52
C VAL A 87 7.54 14.64 -6.45
N LEU A 88 6.39 14.78 -5.79
CA LEU A 88 5.83 13.78 -4.89
C LEU A 88 4.65 13.07 -5.59
N ILE A 89 4.84 11.81 -5.97
CA ILE A 89 3.76 11.01 -6.59
C ILE A 89 3.08 10.16 -5.51
N ILE A 90 1.76 10.30 -5.42
CA ILE A 90 0.90 9.53 -4.51
C ILE A 90 -0.01 8.67 -5.38
N SER A 91 0.06 7.35 -5.21
CA SER A 91 -0.74 6.37 -5.95
C SER A 91 -1.19 5.30 -4.99
N PRO A 92 -2.45 4.84 -5.06
CA PRO A 92 -2.88 3.69 -4.30
C PRO A 92 -2.12 2.46 -4.80
N LYS A 93 -1.89 1.53 -3.88
CA LYS A 93 -1.38 0.18 -4.18
C LYS A 93 -2.50 -0.84 -4.42
N GLU A 94 -3.73 -0.45 -4.13
CA GLU A 94 -4.93 -1.29 -4.23
C GLU A 94 -5.80 -0.85 -5.40
N ASP A 95 -6.67 -1.76 -5.82
CA ASP A 95 -7.71 -1.46 -6.79
C ASP A 95 -8.76 -0.55 -6.14
N LEU A 96 -9.13 0.52 -6.84
CA LEU A 96 -10.14 1.47 -6.40
C LEU A 96 -11.55 1.08 -6.87
N GLY A 97 -11.68 0.03 -7.68
CA GLY A 97 -12.94 -0.36 -8.31
C GLY A 97 -13.24 0.40 -9.61
N GLY A 98 -14.42 0.16 -10.15
CA GLY A 98 -14.82 0.70 -11.45
C GLY A 98 -15.08 2.22 -11.43
N ILE A 99 -14.73 2.92 -12.50
CA ILE A 99 -14.98 4.38 -12.64
C ILE A 99 -16.47 4.78 -12.64
N LEU A 100 -17.37 3.82 -12.85
CA LEU A 100 -18.83 3.99 -12.80
C LEU A 100 -19.46 3.17 -11.67
N GLU A 101 -18.65 2.70 -10.73
CA GLU A 101 -19.10 1.98 -9.56
C GLU A 101 -19.39 2.97 -8.43
N PHE A 102 -20.68 3.21 -8.19
CA PHE A 102 -21.15 4.16 -7.17
C PHE A 102 -21.57 3.44 -5.89
N ASP A 103 -20.75 2.49 -5.43
CA ASP A 103 -20.97 1.83 -4.14
C ASP A 103 -20.51 2.73 -2.99
N LYS A 104 -21.38 2.86 -1.98
CA LYS A 104 -21.15 3.75 -0.84
C LYS A 104 -19.97 3.29 0.01
N GLU A 105 -19.83 2.00 0.24
CA GLU A 105 -18.80 1.44 1.11
C GLU A 105 -17.43 1.52 0.43
N THR A 106 -17.35 1.14 -0.86
CA THR A 106 -16.13 1.32 -1.68
C THR A 106 -15.71 2.80 -1.76
N ALA A 107 -16.65 3.72 -1.97
CA ALA A 107 -16.35 5.15 -1.99
C ALA A 107 -15.78 5.65 -0.65
N ARG A 108 -16.38 5.23 0.49
CA ARG A 108 -15.90 5.60 1.83
C ARG A 108 -14.55 4.97 2.15
N TYR A 109 -14.31 3.73 1.73
CA TYR A 109 -13.03 3.07 1.84
C TYR A 109 -11.95 3.83 1.04
N ASN A 110 -12.20 4.13 -0.23
CA ASN A 110 -11.25 4.84 -1.10
C ASN A 110 -10.92 6.24 -0.60
N LEU A 111 -11.89 6.97 -0.03
CA LEU A 111 -11.63 8.25 0.63
C LEU A 111 -10.67 8.10 1.81
N THR A 112 -10.88 7.07 2.63
CA THR A 112 -10.01 6.77 3.78
C THR A 112 -8.62 6.35 3.33
N LEU A 113 -8.54 5.46 2.33
CA LEU A 113 -7.28 5.04 1.70
C LEU A 113 -6.49 6.24 1.16
N GLY A 114 -7.14 7.12 0.38
CA GLY A 114 -6.51 8.31 -0.17
C GLY A 114 -6.02 9.30 0.90
N TYR A 115 -6.79 9.46 1.99
CA TYR A 115 -6.36 10.26 3.14
C TYR A 115 -5.07 9.70 3.76
N TYR A 116 -5.02 8.40 4.03
CA TYR A 116 -3.85 7.78 4.64
C TYR A 116 -2.65 7.67 3.69
N ASP A 117 -2.85 7.41 2.40
CA ASP A 117 -1.78 7.45 1.39
C ASP A 117 -1.18 8.85 1.26
N GLY A 118 -2.02 9.89 1.37
CA GLY A 118 -1.60 11.28 1.50
C GLY A 118 -0.73 11.51 2.73
N LEU A 119 -1.19 11.07 3.91
CA LEU A 119 -0.41 11.16 5.15
C LEU A 119 0.91 10.40 5.06
N LYS A 120 0.91 9.22 4.45
CA LYS A 120 2.11 8.40 4.23
C LYS A 120 3.17 9.15 3.45
N ALA A 121 2.78 9.71 2.31
CA ALA A 121 3.68 10.43 1.44
C ALA A 121 4.21 11.72 2.11
N LEU A 122 3.33 12.51 2.73
CA LEU A 122 3.69 13.79 3.33
C LEU A 122 4.51 13.65 4.62
N ARG A 123 4.25 12.60 5.42
CA ARG A 123 4.94 12.36 6.71
C ARG A 123 6.03 11.29 6.61
N ARG A 124 6.31 10.79 5.41
CA ARG A 124 7.32 9.73 5.15
C ARG A 124 7.07 8.47 5.99
N LEU A 125 5.81 8.06 6.14
CA LEU A 125 5.47 6.85 6.87
C LEU A 125 5.91 5.60 6.07
N LYS A 126 6.37 4.58 6.79
CA LYS A 126 6.79 3.28 6.26
C LYS A 126 5.60 2.31 6.16
N GLY A 127 5.88 1.11 5.70
CA GLY A 127 4.93 0.02 5.54
C GLY A 127 4.46 -0.14 4.10
N SER A 128 3.79 -1.24 3.81
CA SER A 128 3.10 -1.46 2.54
C SER A 128 1.59 -1.42 2.72
N LYS A 129 1.08 -2.13 3.73
CA LYS A 129 -0.34 -2.24 4.07
C LYS A 129 -0.75 -1.34 5.23
N TYR A 130 0.17 -1.09 6.15
CA TYR A 130 -0.03 -0.24 7.32
C TYR A 130 0.75 1.08 7.15
N TYR A 131 0.50 2.00 8.09
CA TYR A 131 1.07 3.34 8.11
C TYR A 131 1.95 3.48 9.34
N ILE A 132 3.25 3.26 9.19
CA ILE A 132 4.18 3.17 10.32
C ILE A 132 5.03 4.43 10.41
N LYS A 133 5.05 5.06 11.59
CA LYS A 133 5.98 6.13 11.90
C LYS A 133 7.37 5.52 12.09
N GLU A 134 8.36 6.04 11.36
CA GLU A 134 9.75 5.65 11.52
C GLU A 134 10.29 6.19 12.86
N ASP A 135 10.42 5.31 13.85
CA ASP A 135 10.94 5.63 15.19
C ASP A 135 12.06 4.69 15.65
N GLU A 136 12.46 3.73 14.81
CA GLU A 136 13.56 2.79 15.05
C GLU A 136 14.57 2.82 13.89
N LYS A 137 15.79 2.36 14.16
CA LYS A 137 16.86 2.23 13.15
C LYS A 137 17.11 0.78 12.78
N GLU A 138 17.84 0.54 11.69
CA GLU A 138 18.18 -0.79 11.19
C GLU A 138 18.75 -1.72 12.29
N GLU A 139 19.58 -1.18 13.20
CA GLU A 139 20.18 -1.94 14.29
C GLU A 139 19.14 -2.55 15.24
N PHE A 140 18.02 -1.86 15.48
CA PHE A 140 16.94 -2.37 16.32
C PHE A 140 16.40 -3.70 15.78
N PHE A 141 16.12 -3.77 14.47
CA PHE A 141 15.56 -4.96 13.84
C PHE A 141 16.55 -6.12 13.82
N ILE A 142 17.83 -5.83 13.55
CA ILE A 142 18.91 -6.81 13.62
C ILE A 142 19.02 -7.37 15.04
N HIS A 143 19.05 -6.50 16.06
CA HIS A 143 19.12 -6.91 17.46
C HIS A 143 17.88 -7.69 17.90
N TYR A 144 16.69 -7.31 17.45
CA TYR A 144 15.46 -8.06 17.73
C TYR A 144 15.55 -9.49 17.21
N LEU A 145 15.95 -9.67 15.95
CA LEU A 145 16.07 -10.99 15.31
C LEU A 145 17.22 -11.81 15.93
N LEU A 146 18.35 -11.19 16.27
CA LEU A 146 19.49 -11.85 16.91
C LEU A 146 19.18 -12.38 18.31
N ASN A 147 18.34 -11.67 19.06
CA ASN A 147 18.05 -11.96 20.47
C ASN A 147 16.75 -12.74 20.66
N LEU A 148 16.23 -13.37 19.61
CA LEU A 148 15.12 -14.32 19.75
C LEU A 148 15.48 -15.44 20.73
N GLU A 149 14.58 -15.73 21.65
CA GLU A 149 14.76 -16.82 22.61
C GLU A 149 15.02 -18.16 21.90
N LYS A 150 15.88 -19.01 22.46
CA LYS A 150 16.20 -20.33 21.87
C LYS A 150 14.96 -21.15 21.51
N LYS A 151 13.92 -21.11 22.36
CA LYS A 151 12.65 -21.81 22.12
C LYS A 151 11.93 -21.32 20.86
N LYS A 152 12.03 -20.02 20.54
CA LYS A 152 11.47 -19.41 19.31
C LYS A 152 12.28 -19.86 18.09
N VAL A 153 13.61 -19.86 18.19
CA VAL A 153 14.48 -20.31 17.08
C VAL A 153 14.23 -21.78 16.73
N LYS A 154 14.06 -22.66 17.73
CA LYS A 154 13.68 -24.06 17.50
C LYS A 154 12.36 -24.22 16.75
N LYS A 155 11.31 -23.52 17.19
CA LYS A 155 10.03 -23.50 16.47
C LYS A 155 10.17 -23.00 15.04
N LEU A 156 10.99 -21.98 14.80
CA LEU A 156 11.26 -21.51 13.44
C LEU A 156 12.00 -22.58 12.61
N LYS A 157 12.97 -23.29 13.19
CA LYS A 157 13.62 -24.42 12.51
C LYS A 157 12.62 -25.48 12.10
N GLU A 158 11.66 -25.83 12.97
CA GLU A 158 10.58 -26.76 12.65
C GLU A 158 9.70 -26.25 11.50
N ILE A 159 9.25 -24.98 11.56
CA ILE A 159 8.42 -24.34 10.52
C ILE A 159 9.12 -24.37 9.15
N PHE A 160 10.44 -24.14 9.14
CA PHE A 160 11.24 -24.11 7.92
C PHE A 160 11.93 -25.44 7.60
N ASP A 161 11.64 -26.53 8.29
CA ASP A 161 12.29 -27.84 8.06
C ASP A 161 13.83 -27.74 8.05
N ILE A 162 14.40 -27.12 9.08
CA ILE A 162 15.85 -26.95 9.29
C ILE A 162 16.28 -27.90 10.40
N SER A 163 17.40 -28.61 10.20
CA SER A 163 17.96 -29.50 11.22
C SER A 163 18.28 -28.77 12.53
N GLU A 164 17.91 -29.39 13.66
CA GLU A 164 18.22 -28.89 15.00
C GLU A 164 19.74 -28.76 15.26
N GLU A 165 20.56 -29.53 14.55
CA GLU A 165 22.03 -29.48 14.64
C GLU A 165 22.62 -28.17 14.10
N VAL A 166 21.88 -27.47 13.24
CA VAL A 166 22.33 -26.17 12.71
C VAL A 166 22.38 -25.16 13.87
N PRO A 167 23.51 -24.47 14.13
CA PRO A 167 23.57 -23.47 15.20
C PRO A 167 22.52 -22.37 15.03
N ASP A 168 21.87 -21.96 16.12
CA ASP A 168 20.72 -21.04 16.11
C ASP A 168 20.95 -19.77 15.28
N LYS A 169 22.12 -19.13 15.44
CA LYS A 169 22.47 -17.92 14.67
C LYS A 169 22.64 -18.20 13.18
N ARG A 170 23.21 -19.34 12.80
CA ARG A 170 23.33 -19.75 11.39
C ARG A 170 21.94 -20.06 10.81
N ALA A 171 21.12 -20.78 11.57
CA ALA A 171 19.73 -21.06 11.18
C ALA A 171 18.96 -19.76 10.90
N LEU A 172 19.07 -18.75 11.77
CA LEU A 172 18.42 -17.46 11.59
C LEU A 172 18.90 -16.74 10.31
N PHE A 173 20.20 -16.52 10.16
CA PHE A 173 20.73 -15.62 9.13
C PHE A 173 20.97 -16.28 7.76
N GLU A 174 21.26 -17.57 7.73
CA GLU A 174 21.58 -18.27 6.48
C GLU A 174 20.36 -18.99 5.88
N PHE A 175 19.30 -19.23 6.67
CA PHE A 175 18.14 -20.01 6.22
C PHE A 175 16.80 -19.31 6.48
N ILE A 176 16.46 -18.99 7.74
CA ILE A 176 15.13 -18.49 8.12
C ILE A 176 14.86 -17.12 7.51
N ILE A 177 15.73 -16.13 7.77
CA ILE A 177 15.55 -14.75 7.26
C ILE A 177 15.58 -14.72 5.73
N PRO A 178 16.53 -15.38 5.02
CA PRO A 178 16.49 -15.46 3.56
C PRO A 178 15.20 -16.07 3.01
N ARG A 179 14.67 -17.13 3.64
CA ARG A 179 13.39 -17.75 3.23
C ARG A 179 12.20 -16.84 3.49
N LEU A 180 12.17 -16.13 4.62
CA LEU A 180 11.15 -15.12 4.90
C LEU A 180 11.15 -14.04 3.83
N SER A 181 12.32 -13.48 3.50
CA SER A 181 12.48 -12.49 2.43
C SER A 181 11.94 -13.01 1.09
N ALA A 182 12.29 -14.25 0.72
CA ALA A 182 11.80 -14.87 -0.51
C ALA A 182 10.27 -15.10 -0.51
N ILE A 183 9.68 -15.54 0.60
CA ILE A 183 8.22 -15.77 0.71
C ILE A 183 7.46 -14.43 0.66
N LEU A 184 8.01 -13.37 1.25
CA LEU A 184 7.49 -12.01 1.22
C LEU A 184 7.68 -11.33 -0.15
N ASN A 185 8.37 -11.98 -1.10
CA ASN A 185 8.75 -11.46 -2.41
C ASN A 185 9.57 -10.16 -2.30
N LEU A 186 10.45 -10.09 -1.30
CA LEU A 186 11.37 -8.99 -1.10
C LEU A 186 12.63 -9.18 -1.97
N GLY A 187 13.19 -8.08 -2.46
CA GLY A 187 14.39 -8.09 -3.31
C GLY A 187 15.66 -8.42 -2.51
N ALA A 188 16.72 -8.82 -3.21
CA ALA A 188 18.01 -9.16 -2.57
C ALA A 188 18.66 -8.01 -1.81
N SER A 189 18.27 -6.76 -2.09
CA SER A 189 18.75 -5.55 -1.43
C SER A 189 17.87 -5.08 -0.26
N SER A 190 16.86 -5.87 0.13
CA SER A 190 15.92 -5.45 1.18
C SER A 190 16.59 -5.44 2.55
N SER A 191 16.24 -4.45 3.38
CA SER A 191 16.79 -4.33 4.72
C SER A 191 16.12 -5.29 5.72
N TYR A 192 16.70 -5.44 6.91
CA TYR A 192 16.07 -6.18 8.00
C TYR A 192 14.82 -5.44 8.52
N GLU A 193 14.80 -4.10 8.51
CA GLU A 193 13.58 -3.32 8.73
C GLU A 193 12.46 -3.75 7.76
N GLU A 194 12.74 -3.85 6.47
CA GLU A 194 11.73 -4.23 5.46
C GLU A 194 11.20 -5.65 5.68
N ILE A 195 12.10 -6.62 5.93
CA ILE A 195 11.69 -8.01 6.20
C ILE A 195 10.83 -8.08 7.46
N PHE A 196 11.27 -7.42 8.53
CA PHE A 196 10.56 -7.36 9.81
C PHE A 196 9.18 -6.74 9.63
N LEU A 197 9.10 -5.57 8.99
CA LEU A 197 7.86 -4.83 8.82
C LEU A 197 6.88 -5.58 7.93
N TYR A 198 7.33 -6.14 6.81
CA TYR A 198 6.46 -6.92 5.94
C TYR A 198 5.91 -8.16 6.65
N LEU A 199 6.72 -8.85 7.47
CA LEU A 199 6.22 -9.96 8.28
C LEU A 199 5.19 -9.49 9.30
N LEU A 200 5.45 -8.38 9.99
CA LEU A 200 4.55 -7.80 10.98
C LEU A 200 3.21 -7.39 10.35
N GLU A 201 3.23 -6.75 9.19
CA GLU A 201 2.02 -6.35 8.45
C GLU A 201 1.19 -7.57 8.00
N ASN A 202 1.85 -8.63 7.50
CA ASN A 202 1.14 -9.86 7.11
C ASN A 202 0.46 -10.51 8.32
N LEU A 203 1.12 -10.54 9.47
CA LEU A 203 0.51 -11.09 10.68
C LEU A 203 -0.63 -10.21 11.18
N ALA A 204 -0.44 -8.89 11.22
CA ALA A 204 -1.47 -7.94 11.62
C ALA A 204 -2.73 -8.03 10.75
N GLU A 205 -2.55 -8.14 9.44
CA GLU A 205 -3.63 -8.34 8.48
C GLU A 205 -4.37 -9.66 8.72
N SER A 206 -3.63 -10.75 8.99
CA SER A 206 -4.24 -12.06 9.29
C SER A 206 -5.14 -12.02 10.53
N TYR A 207 -4.84 -11.14 11.49
CA TYR A 207 -5.67 -10.89 12.68
C TYR A 207 -6.69 -9.77 12.50
N LYS A 208 -6.80 -9.20 11.30
CA LYS A 208 -7.70 -8.08 10.97
C LYS A 208 -7.50 -6.89 11.89
N ILE A 209 -6.25 -6.59 12.26
CA ILE A 209 -5.91 -5.38 13.00
C ILE A 209 -6.17 -4.19 12.07
N ASP A 210 -6.91 -3.19 12.55
CA ASP A 210 -7.26 -2.02 11.76
C ASP A 210 -6.00 -1.32 11.22
N ARG A 211 -5.95 -1.17 9.89
CA ARG A 211 -4.82 -0.57 9.19
C ARG A 211 -4.92 0.96 9.09
N PHE A 212 -6.12 1.53 9.19
CA PHE A 212 -6.34 2.98 9.04
C PHE A 212 -6.08 3.71 10.35
N LYS A 213 -4.82 3.59 10.80
CA LYS A 213 -4.23 4.27 11.94
C LYS A 213 -2.72 4.39 11.71
N ILE A 214 -2.12 5.46 12.23
CA ILE A 214 -0.66 5.58 12.27
C ILE A 214 -0.16 4.83 13.51
N TYR A 215 0.74 3.88 13.31
CA TYR A 215 1.37 3.10 14.37
C TYR A 215 2.87 3.40 14.47
N THR A 216 3.44 3.23 15.64
CA THR A 216 4.87 2.90 15.82
C THR A 216 5.10 1.40 15.63
N TYR A 217 6.36 0.98 15.48
CA TYR A 217 6.70 -0.45 15.48
C TYR A 217 6.21 -1.14 16.77
N GLY A 218 6.42 -0.49 17.92
CA GLY A 218 5.98 -0.95 19.23
C GLY A 218 4.47 -1.20 19.32
N GLU A 219 3.66 -0.21 18.96
CA GLU A 219 2.20 -0.29 19.06
C GLU A 219 1.61 -1.41 18.19
N LEU A 220 2.10 -1.57 16.95
CA LEU A 220 1.60 -2.63 16.07
C LEU A 220 2.01 -4.01 16.58
N MET A 221 3.25 -4.17 17.07
CA MET A 221 3.70 -5.40 17.71
C MET A 221 2.87 -5.75 18.95
N GLU A 222 2.51 -4.78 19.78
CA GLU A 222 1.65 -5.02 20.95
C GLU A 222 0.26 -5.51 20.55
N LYS A 223 -0.37 -4.87 19.55
CA LYS A 223 -1.68 -5.31 19.03
C LYS A 223 -1.62 -6.73 18.47
N VAL A 224 -0.55 -7.07 17.77
CA VAL A 224 -0.29 -8.43 17.30
C VAL A 224 -0.13 -9.39 18.48
N ARG A 225 0.70 -9.06 19.48
CA ARG A 225 0.90 -9.89 20.68
C ARG A 225 -0.39 -10.17 21.44
N GLU A 226 -1.24 -9.17 21.59
CA GLU A 226 -2.56 -9.33 22.20
C GLU A 226 -3.39 -10.37 21.44
N LYS A 227 -3.45 -10.26 20.10
CA LYS A 227 -4.19 -11.20 19.26
C LYS A 227 -3.63 -12.63 19.28
N VAL A 228 -2.31 -12.78 19.25
CA VAL A 228 -1.63 -14.08 19.34
C VAL A 228 -1.94 -14.75 20.69
N LYS A 229 -1.87 -14.00 21.80
CA LYS A 229 -2.20 -14.52 23.13
C LYS A 229 -3.66 -14.95 23.22
N THR A 230 -4.59 -14.17 22.67
CA THR A 230 -6.02 -14.53 22.65
C THR A 230 -6.26 -15.82 21.86
N GLU A 231 -5.66 -15.97 20.67
CA GLU A 231 -5.77 -17.20 19.88
C GLU A 231 -5.20 -18.41 20.65
N ALA A 232 -4.04 -18.26 21.30
CA ALA A 232 -3.43 -19.35 22.08
C ALA A 232 -4.28 -19.79 23.28
N VAL A 233 -5.02 -18.87 23.93
CA VAL A 233 -5.96 -19.22 25.01
C VAL A 233 -7.15 -20.01 24.45
N MET A 234 -7.72 -19.57 23.33
CA MET A 234 -8.83 -20.26 22.66
C MET A 234 -8.43 -21.67 22.17
N GLU A 235 -7.26 -21.78 21.54
CA GLU A 235 -6.70 -23.08 21.10
C GLU A 235 -6.35 -23.97 22.30
N GLY A 236 -5.94 -23.41 23.44
CA GLY A 236 -5.70 -24.16 24.67
C GLY A 236 -6.96 -24.80 25.27
N GLU A 237 -8.13 -24.21 25.01
CA GLU A 237 -9.44 -24.77 25.38
C GLU A 237 -9.93 -25.82 24.36
N GLU A 238 -9.59 -25.67 23.08
CA GLU A 238 -9.96 -26.62 22.00
C GLU A 238 -9.01 -27.84 21.88
N ASN A 239 -7.74 -27.71 22.29
CA ASN A 239 -6.69 -28.74 22.14
C ASN A 239 -6.83 -29.95 23.09
N VAL A 240 -7.99 -30.14 23.73
CA VAL A 240 -8.35 -31.43 24.32
C VAL A 240 -8.66 -32.47 23.22
N ILE A 241 -8.96 -32.05 21.98
CA ILE A 241 -9.61 -32.97 21.03
C ILE A 241 -8.75 -33.52 19.87
N GLU A 242 -7.67 -32.94 19.34
CA GLU A 242 -7.06 -33.60 18.16
C GLU A 242 -5.56 -33.41 17.95
N LYS A 243 -4.89 -34.54 17.66
CA LYS A 243 -3.46 -34.68 17.40
C LYS A 243 -3.18 -34.87 15.91
N ILE A 244 -2.42 -33.93 15.35
CA ILE A 244 -1.34 -34.03 14.35
C ILE A 244 -1.65 -34.76 13.03
N VAL A 245 -1.85 -33.95 11.99
CA VAL A 245 -1.52 -34.29 10.59
C VAL A 245 -0.37 -33.36 10.15
N LYS A 246 0.68 -33.91 9.52
CA LYS A 246 1.73 -33.11 8.87
C LYS A 246 1.10 -32.32 7.72
N LYS A 247 0.84 -31.04 7.94
CA LYS A 247 0.24 -30.13 6.95
C LYS A 247 1.35 -29.58 6.04
N VAL A 248 1.17 -29.67 4.73
CA VAL A 248 1.95 -28.87 3.78
C VAL A 248 1.40 -27.44 3.89
N PHE A 249 2.20 -26.52 4.39
CA PHE A 249 1.76 -25.16 4.62
C PHE A 249 1.75 -24.33 3.34
N MET A 250 0.67 -23.58 3.13
CA MET A 250 0.65 -22.50 2.14
C MET A 250 1.60 -21.36 2.58
N LYS A 251 2.12 -20.57 1.63
CA LYS A 251 3.01 -19.43 1.94
C LYS A 251 2.44 -18.50 3.03
N SER A 252 1.14 -18.21 2.99
CA SER A 252 0.45 -17.38 3.97
C SER A 252 0.43 -18.00 5.37
N GLU A 253 0.29 -19.33 5.47
CA GLU A 253 0.32 -20.05 6.75
C GLU A 253 1.74 -20.04 7.33
N ILE A 254 2.78 -20.23 6.51
CA ILE A 254 4.18 -20.12 6.95
C ILE A 254 4.46 -18.72 7.53
N LEU A 255 4.01 -17.66 6.84
CA LEU A 255 4.18 -16.28 7.33
C LEU A 255 3.42 -16.05 8.64
N LYS A 256 2.19 -16.57 8.76
CA LYS A 256 1.40 -16.46 9.98
C LYS A 256 2.13 -17.14 11.15
N GLU A 257 2.52 -18.40 10.99
CA GLU A 257 3.17 -19.18 12.06
C GLU A 257 4.56 -18.62 12.42
N ALA A 258 5.39 -18.28 11.43
CA ALA A 258 6.68 -17.65 11.69
C ALA A 258 6.51 -16.29 12.38
N GLY A 259 5.54 -15.48 11.94
CA GLY A 259 5.19 -14.22 12.58
C GLY A 259 4.75 -14.40 14.03
N LYS A 260 3.87 -15.38 14.33
CA LYS A 260 3.43 -15.70 15.70
C LYS A 260 4.64 -16.00 16.58
N VAL A 261 5.58 -16.81 16.09
CA VAL A 261 6.79 -17.15 16.85
C VAL A 261 7.69 -15.93 17.09
N ILE A 262 7.88 -15.09 16.09
CA ILE A 262 8.77 -13.92 16.16
C ILE A 262 8.18 -12.81 17.04
N PHE A 263 6.90 -12.49 16.88
CA PHE A 263 6.26 -11.34 17.53
C PHE A 263 5.48 -11.68 18.80
N GLY A 264 4.90 -12.88 18.88
CA GLY A 264 4.07 -13.37 19.99
C GLY A 264 4.80 -13.55 21.31
#